data_AF-A0A392R9A6-F1
#
_entry.id   AF-A0A392R9A6-F1
#
_cell.length_a   1.000
_cell.length_b   1.000
_cell.length_c   1.000
_cell.angle_alpha   90.00
_cell.angle_beta   90.00
_cell.angle_gamma   90.00
#
_symmetry.space_group_name_H-M   'P 1'
#
loop_
_entity.id
_entity.type
_entity.pdbx_description
1 polymer ?
#
loop_
_entity_poly.entity_id
_entity_poly.type
_entity_poly.pdbx_seq_one_letter_code
_entity_poly.pdbx_strand_id
1 'polypeptide(L)'
;MVEEVWRGQNVVGWMGFILKEKLKGLKAHLKAWHKTEFGGGDERIAVLMEEIKELDIRGELVVLSDEEVSLRKVLFHDLWKRLKSKDLAIFQSSRSKWLRQGDANSKFFHRCVAFRGNMNALTALQVGDIWLESPNLVR
;
A
#
# COMPACT_ATOMS: atom_id res chain seq x y z
N MET A 1 -12.51 11.15 21.46
CA MET A 1 -11.94 11.83 20.28
C MET A 1 -12.97 12.26 19.23
N VAL A 2 -13.60 11.35 18.47
CA VAL A 2 -14.48 11.74 17.33
C VAL A 2 -15.67 12.58 17.78
N GLU A 3 -16.34 12.16 18.85
CA GLU A 3 -17.49 12.88 19.41
C GLU A 3 -17.11 14.28 19.93
N GLU A 4 -15.98 14.39 20.61
CA GLU A 4 -15.46 15.65 21.16
C GLU A 4 -15.16 16.65 20.04
N VAL A 5 -14.44 16.22 18.99
CA VAL A 5 -14.12 17.05 17.82
C VAL A 5 -15.39 17.43 17.05
N TRP A 6 -16.40 16.55 17.00
CA TRP A 6 -17.65 16.82 16.30
C TRP A 6 -18.51 17.87 17.03
N ARG A 7 -18.60 17.76 18.36
CA ARG A 7 -19.36 18.67 19.22
C ARG A 7 -18.64 20.02 19.39
N GLY A 8 -17.31 20.03 19.45
CA GLY A 8 -16.50 21.24 19.61
C GLY A 8 -16.43 22.15 18.37
N GLN A 9 -16.86 21.67 17.20
CA GLN A 9 -16.90 22.48 15.99
C GLN A 9 -18.15 23.37 15.97
N ASN A 10 -17.93 24.69 15.94
CA ASN A 10 -18.97 25.69 15.82
C ASN A 10 -18.99 26.26 14.39
N VAL A 11 -19.99 25.86 13.60
CA VAL A 11 -20.15 26.26 12.20
C VAL A 11 -21.56 26.79 12.02
N VAL A 12 -21.68 27.98 11.45
CA VAL A 12 -22.96 28.66 11.19
C VAL A 12 -23.22 28.68 9.68
N GLY A 13 -24.46 28.45 9.28
CA GLY A 13 -24.90 28.45 7.88
C GLY A 13 -26.11 27.54 7.67
N TRP A 14 -26.46 27.28 6.41
CA TRP A 14 -27.47 26.26 6.09
C TRP A 14 -26.95 24.85 6.39
N MET A 15 -27.84 23.90 6.65
CA MET A 15 -27.45 22.57 7.16
C MET A 15 -26.45 21.82 6.28
N GLY A 16 -26.51 21.95 4.96
CA GLY A 16 -25.55 21.33 4.06
C GLY A 16 -24.13 21.87 4.24
N PHE A 17 -23.99 23.17 4.48
CA PHE A 17 -22.71 23.81 4.76
C PHE A 17 -22.16 23.41 6.13
N ILE A 18 -23.02 23.40 7.16
CA ILE A 18 -22.64 22.96 8.50
C ILE A 18 -22.09 21.53 8.46
N LEU A 19 -22.80 20.61 7.80
CA LEU A 19 -22.39 19.22 7.68
C LEU A 19 -21.04 19.09 6.95
N LYS A 20 -20.89 19.76 5.81
CA LYS A 20 -19.67 19.74 5.00
C LYS A 20 -18.45 20.23 5.80
N GLU A 21 -18.54 21.39 6.44
CA GLU A 21 -17.40 21.95 7.17
C GLU A 21 -17.11 21.15 8.45
N LYS A 22 -18.13 20.61 9.13
CA LYS A 22 -17.92 19.70 10.27
C LYS A 22 -17.17 18.42 9.88
N LEU A 23 -17.54 17.81 8.75
CA LEU A 23 -16.84 16.65 8.21
C LEU A 23 -15.40 16.99 7.79
N LYS A 24 -15.18 18.18 7.23
CA LYS A 24 -13.85 18.66 6.85
C LYS A 24 -12.95 18.88 8.05
N GLY A 25 -13.45 19.50 9.12
CA GLY A 25 -12.69 19.66 10.37
C GLY A 25 -12.39 18.31 11.04
N LEU A 26 -13.38 17.41 11.09
CA LEU A 26 -13.18 16.06 11.61
C LEU A 26 -12.10 15.29 10.81
N LYS A 27 -12.13 15.40 9.47
CA LYS A 27 -11.13 14.79 8.59
C LYS A 27 -9.70 15.27 8.90
N ALA A 28 -9.52 16.55 9.22
CA ALA A 28 -8.20 17.10 9.56
C ALA A 28 -7.67 16.50 10.87
N HIS A 29 -8.51 16.44 11.90
CA HIS A 29 -8.15 15.81 13.17
C HIS A 29 -7.85 14.32 13.02
N LEU A 30 -8.67 13.58 12.26
CA LEU A 30 -8.42 12.16 11.99
C LEU A 30 -7.11 11.93 11.25
N LYS A 31 -6.74 12.81 10.31
CA LYS A 31 -5.43 12.73 9.64
C LYS A 31 -4.27 12.99 10.60
N ALA A 32 -4.39 13.98 11.48
CA ALA A 32 -3.36 14.29 12.47
C ALA A 32 -3.20 13.12 13.46
N TRP A 33 -4.31 12.61 14.00
CA TRP A 33 -4.32 11.43 14.87
C TRP A 33 -3.73 10.21 14.16
N HIS A 34 -4.13 9.94 12.92
CA HIS A 34 -3.55 8.84 12.15
C HIS A 34 -2.04 9.02 11.95
N LYS A 35 -1.56 10.25 11.74
CA LYS A 35 -0.13 10.53 11.64
C LYS A 35 0.60 10.33 12.98
N THR A 36 0.00 10.68 14.10
CA THR A 36 0.62 10.46 15.41
C THR A 36 0.65 8.99 15.81
N GLU A 37 -0.46 8.27 15.59
CA GLU A 37 -0.59 6.87 16.01
C GLU A 37 0.04 5.89 15.01
N PHE A 38 -0.02 6.20 13.71
CA PHE A 38 0.42 5.30 12.63
C PHE A 38 1.51 5.91 11.72
N GLY A 39 1.77 7.23 11.80
CA GLY A 39 2.91 7.85 11.12
C GLY A 39 4.18 7.56 11.89
N GLY A 40 5.03 6.72 11.31
CA GLY A 40 6.12 6.04 12.01
C GLY A 40 5.92 4.52 12.10
N GLY A 41 4.82 3.99 11.55
CA GLY A 41 4.61 2.54 11.45
C GLY A 41 5.74 1.83 10.71
N ASP A 42 6.22 2.41 9.61
CA ASP A 42 7.32 1.84 8.82
C ASP A 42 8.67 1.95 9.55
N GLU A 43 8.94 3.07 10.24
CA GLU A 43 10.12 3.23 11.08
C GLU A 43 10.11 2.23 12.23
N ARG A 44 8.97 2.04 12.89
CA ARG A 44 8.84 1.05 13.97
C ARG A 44 8.95 -0.39 13.46
N ILE A 45 8.45 -0.69 12.26
CA ILE A 45 8.67 -1.99 11.61
C ILE A 45 10.17 -2.19 11.36
N ALA A 46 10.88 -1.17 10.84
CA ALA A 46 12.32 -1.25 10.61
C ALA A 46 13.11 -1.47 11.92
N VAL A 47 12.76 -0.76 12.99
CA VAL A 47 13.36 -0.95 14.31
C VAL A 47 13.12 -2.37 14.83
N LEU A 48 11.89 -2.88 14.76
CA LEU A 48 11.58 -4.25 15.18
C LEU A 48 12.33 -5.30 14.36
N MET A 49 12.48 -5.08 13.05
CA MET A 49 13.26 -5.98 12.19
C MET A 49 14.74 -5.98 12.57
N GLU A 50 15.32 -4.83 12.91
CA GLU A 50 16.72 -4.75 13.34
C GLU A 50 16.92 -5.37 14.72
N GLU A 51 16.05 -5.11 15.70
CA GLU A 51 16.09 -5.74 17.03
C GLU A 51 16.01 -7.28 16.95
N ILE A 52 15.14 -7.80 16.07
CA ILE A 52 15.05 -9.24 15.81
C ILE A 52 16.34 -9.75 15.17
N LYS A 53 16.87 -9.04 14.18
CA LYS A 53 18.11 -9.42 13.49
C LYS A 53 19.31 -9.46 14.43
N GLU A 54 19.42 -8.52 15.36
CA GLU A 54 20.48 -8.53 16.38
C GLU A 54 20.38 -9.75 17.31
N LEU A 55 19.16 -10.13 17.71
CA LEU A 55 18.93 -11.34 18.52
C LEU A 55 19.24 -12.62 17.72
N ASP A 56 18.91 -12.64 16.43
CA ASP A 56 19.17 -13.78 15.55
C ASP A 56 20.69 -13.99 15.36
N ILE A 57 21.44 -12.91 15.07
CA ILE A 57 22.91 -12.95 14.97
C ILE A 57 23.53 -13.40 16.29
N ARG A 58 23.02 -12.91 17.42
CA ARG A 58 23.52 -13.35 18.73
C ARG A 58 23.25 -14.83 18.98
N GLY A 59 22.07 -15.31 18.60
CA GLY A 59 21.69 -16.72 18.71
C GLY A 59 22.51 -17.67 17.82
N GLU A 60 23.10 -17.16 16.74
CA GLU A 60 24.07 -17.90 15.91
C GLU A 60 25.45 -18.00 16.58
N LEU A 61 25.84 -16.99 17.35
CA LEU A 61 27.14 -16.92 18.02
C LEU A 61 27.14 -17.63 19.39
N VAL A 62 26.05 -17.51 20.14
CA VAL A 62 25.91 -17.98 21.52
C VAL A 62 24.48 -18.48 21.76
N VAL A 63 24.32 -19.47 22.65
CA VAL A 63 22.98 -19.90 23.09
C VAL A 63 22.28 -18.73 23.81
N LEU A 64 21.10 -18.36 23.31
CA LEU A 64 20.27 -17.30 23.90
C LEU A 64 19.75 -17.70 25.28
N SER A 65 19.58 -16.72 26.17
CA SER A 65 18.89 -16.93 27.45
C SER A 65 17.37 -17.13 27.25
N ASP A 66 16.69 -17.70 28.24
CA ASP A 66 15.23 -17.86 28.19
C ASP A 66 14.51 -16.51 28.10
N GLU A 67 15.06 -15.45 28.71
CA GLU A 67 14.56 -14.08 28.59
C GLU A 67 14.71 -13.55 27.16
N GLU A 68 15.85 -13.77 26.51
CA GLU A 68 16.10 -13.34 25.13
C GLU A 68 15.19 -14.09 24.14
N VAL A 69 14.99 -15.39 24.34
CA VAL A 69 14.05 -16.20 23.54
C VAL A 69 12.62 -15.68 23.70
N SER A 70 12.24 -15.32 24.93
CA SER A 70 10.91 -14.75 25.21
C SER A 70 10.74 -13.37 24.57
N LEU A 71 11.76 -12.52 24.66
CA LEU A 71 11.80 -11.21 24.00
C LEU A 71 11.66 -11.34 22.49
N ARG A 72 12.42 -12.25 21.86
CA ARG A 72 12.34 -12.54 20.43
C ARG A 72 10.91 -12.88 20.00
N LYS A 73 10.20 -13.72 20.76
CA LYS A 73 8.79 -14.07 20.48
C LYS A 73 7.86 -12.84 20.54
N VAL A 74 8.05 -11.96 21.53
CA VAL A 74 7.26 -10.72 21.67
C VAL A 74 7.52 -9.79 20.48
N LEU A 75 8.78 -9.60 20.10
CA LEU A 75 9.15 -8.75 18.96
C LEU A 75 8.55 -9.26 17.64
N PHE A 76 8.60 -10.57 17.40
CA PHE A 76 7.96 -11.18 16.23
C PHE A 76 6.44 -11.01 16.24
N HIS A 77 5.80 -11.16 17.39
CA HIS A 77 4.36 -10.95 17.52
C HIS A 77 3.97 -9.51 17.17
N ASP A 78 4.71 -8.54 17.71
CA ASP A 78 4.49 -7.11 17.44
C ASP A 78 4.75 -6.75 15.97
N LEU A 79 5.80 -7.30 15.37
CA LEU A 79 6.08 -7.15 13.94
C LEU A 79 4.92 -7.70 13.10
N TRP A 80 4.44 -8.91 13.40
CA TRP A 80 3.32 -9.53 12.71
C TRP A 80 2.04 -8.69 12.78
N LYS A 81 1.71 -8.19 13.97
CA LYS A 81 0.55 -7.33 14.18
C LYS A 81 0.62 -6.07 13.33
N ARG A 82 1.82 -5.45 13.24
CA ARG A 82 2.04 -4.23 12.45
C ARG A 82 1.96 -4.49 10.94
N LEU A 83 2.61 -5.53 10.45
CA LEU A 83 2.54 -5.93 9.04
C LEU A 83 1.10 -6.22 8.62
N LYS A 84 0.36 -7.00 9.44
CA LYS A 84 -1.05 -7.29 9.17
C LYS A 84 -1.92 -6.03 9.13
N SER A 85 -1.70 -5.08 10.04
CA SER A 85 -2.40 -3.80 10.02
C SER A 85 -2.09 -2.98 8.76
N LYS A 86 -0.82 -3.00 8.31
CA LYS A 86 -0.39 -2.34 7.08
C LYS A 86 -1.05 -2.95 5.84
N ASP A 87 -1.09 -4.27 5.76
CA ASP A 87 -1.76 -4.99 4.66
C ASP A 87 -3.25 -4.66 4.61
N LEU A 88 -3.93 -4.65 5.77
CA LEU A 88 -5.33 -4.24 5.87
C LEU A 88 -5.53 -2.80 5.39
N ALA A 89 -4.65 -1.87 5.76
CA ALA A 89 -4.72 -0.48 5.34
C ALA A 89 -4.53 -0.33 3.83
N ILE A 90 -3.60 -1.09 3.23
CA ILE A 90 -3.38 -1.14 1.78
C ILE A 90 -4.63 -1.69 1.08
N PHE A 91 -5.22 -2.77 1.61
CA PHE A 91 -6.42 -3.38 1.07
C PHE A 91 -7.63 -2.43 1.12
N GLN A 92 -7.83 -1.73 2.23
CA GLN A 92 -8.90 -0.71 2.33
C GLN A 92 -8.66 0.44 1.36
N SER A 93 -7.41 0.90 1.23
CA SER A 93 -7.03 1.98 0.31
C SER A 93 -7.21 1.60 -1.16
N SER A 94 -6.93 0.35 -1.54
CA SER A 94 -7.14 -0.14 -2.90
C SER A 94 -8.64 -0.21 -3.24
N ARG A 95 -9.49 -0.65 -2.30
CA ARG A 95 -10.95 -0.62 -2.48
C ARG A 95 -11.51 0.79 -2.55
N SER A 96 -10.95 1.75 -1.80
CA SER A 96 -11.34 3.17 -1.92
C SER A 96 -10.96 3.74 -3.29
N LYS A 97 -9.79 3.37 -3.83
CA LYS A 97 -9.41 3.72 -5.21
C LYS A 97 -10.35 3.08 -6.22
N TRP A 98 -10.72 1.81 -6.05
CA TRP A 98 -11.71 1.13 -6.88
C TRP A 98 -13.07 1.83 -6.84
N LEU A 99 -13.58 2.17 -5.66
CA LEU A 99 -14.84 2.89 -5.51
C LEU A 99 -14.82 4.26 -6.22
N ARG A 100 -13.65 4.92 -6.27
CA ARG A 100 -13.45 6.21 -6.94
C ARG A 100 -13.22 6.08 -8.44
N GLN A 101 -12.52 5.04 -8.88
CA GLN A 101 -12.07 4.86 -10.27
C GLN A 101 -13.02 3.96 -11.08
N GLY A 102 -13.86 3.16 -10.42
CA GLY A 102 -14.77 2.21 -11.05
C GLY A 102 -14.00 1.18 -11.89
N ASP A 103 -14.60 0.79 -13.02
CA ASP A 103 -14.01 -0.08 -14.03
C ASP A 103 -13.08 0.66 -15.02
N ALA A 104 -12.65 1.88 -14.67
CA ALA A 104 -11.73 2.63 -15.51
C ALA A 104 -10.35 1.95 -15.45
N ASN A 105 -10.04 1.19 -16.50
CA ASN A 105 -8.71 0.62 -16.72
C ASN A 105 -7.63 1.69 -16.52
N SER A 106 -6.69 1.42 -15.62
CA SER A 106 -5.63 2.38 -15.31
C SER A 106 -4.78 2.67 -16.56
N LYS A 107 -4.20 3.87 -16.67
CA LYS A 107 -3.20 4.18 -17.71
C LYS A 107 -2.07 3.14 -17.73
N PHE A 108 -1.73 2.56 -16.57
CA PHE A 108 -0.77 1.49 -16.45
C PHE A 108 -1.22 0.21 -17.18
N PHE A 109 -2.47 -0.22 -16.98
CA PHE A 109 -3.04 -1.37 -17.70
C PHE A 109 -2.97 -1.19 -19.22
N HIS A 110 -3.37 -0.02 -19.72
CA HIS A 110 -3.29 0.26 -21.16
C HIS A 110 -1.84 0.28 -21.68
N ARG A 111 -0.87 0.75 -20.90
CA ARG A 111 0.56 0.65 -21.25
C ARG A 111 1.02 -0.81 -21.29
N CYS A 112 0.60 -1.65 -20.34
CA CYS A 112 0.94 -3.08 -20.36
C CYS A 112 0.35 -3.79 -21.58
N VAL A 113 -0.88 -3.45 -21.97
CA VAL A 113 -1.52 -3.98 -23.18
C VAL A 113 -0.76 -3.53 -24.42
N ALA A 114 -0.44 -2.24 -24.54
CA ALA A 114 0.34 -1.72 -25.68
C ALA A 114 1.74 -2.35 -25.76
N PHE A 115 2.44 -2.50 -24.63
CA PHE A 115 3.74 -3.15 -24.57
C PHE A 115 3.67 -4.62 -25.03
N ARG A 116 2.68 -5.37 -24.55
CA ARG A 116 2.44 -6.76 -25.00
C ARG A 116 2.08 -6.81 -26.48
N GLY A 117 1.26 -5.87 -26.96
CA GLY A 117 0.95 -5.72 -28.38
C GLY A 117 2.20 -5.51 -29.23
N ASN A 118 3.12 -4.64 -28.80
CA ASN A 118 4.39 -4.40 -29.48
C ASN A 118 5.33 -5.61 -29.42
N MET A 119 5.42 -6.30 -28.29
CA MET A 119 6.25 -7.50 -28.15
C MET A 119 5.75 -8.67 -29.00
N ASN A 120 4.43 -8.80 -29.13
CA ASN A 120 3.81 -9.89 -29.89
C ASN A 120 3.51 -9.50 -31.34
N ALA A 121 3.84 -8.28 -31.76
CA ALA A 121 3.69 -7.85 -33.14
C ALA A 121 4.71 -8.59 -34.02
N LEU A 122 4.22 -9.48 -34.88
CA LEU A 122 5.02 -10.08 -35.94
C LEU A 122 5.20 -9.05 -37.06
N THR A 123 6.26 -8.24 -36.96
CA THR A 123 6.57 -7.19 -37.93
C THR A 123 7.11 -7.74 -39.25
N ALA A 124 7.82 -8.87 -39.22
CA ALA A 124 8.37 -9.50 -40.40
C ALA A 124 8.46 -11.03 -40.24
N LEU A 125 8.27 -11.75 -41.34
CA LEU A 125 8.40 -13.20 -41.40
C LEU A 125 9.49 -13.56 -42.42
N GLN A 126 10.46 -14.38 -42.02
CA GLN A 126 11.54 -14.81 -42.90
C GLN A 126 11.13 -16.07 -43.68
N VAL A 127 11.12 -15.99 -45.01
CA VAL A 127 10.92 -17.14 -45.90
C VAL A 127 12.16 -17.26 -46.79
N GLY A 128 13.04 -18.22 -46.47
CA GLY A 128 14.35 -18.33 -47.10
C GLY A 128 15.26 -17.14 -46.73
N ASP A 129 15.81 -16.45 -47.73
CA ASP A 129 16.68 -15.27 -47.54
C ASP A 129 15.95 -13.93 -47.58
N ILE A 130 14.61 -13.94 -47.68
CA ILE A 130 13.80 -12.73 -47.84
C ILE A 130 12.98 -12.49 -46.57
N TRP A 131 13.05 -11.27 -46.05
CA TRP A 131 12.18 -10.78 -44.98
C TRP A 131 10.89 -10.21 -45.57
N LEU A 132 9.75 -10.75 -45.16
CA LEU A 132 8.42 -10.31 -45.59
C LEU A 132 7.77 -9.48 -44.49
N GLU A 133 7.65 -8.17 -44.70
CA GLU A 133 7.06 -7.23 -43.73
C GLU A 133 5.54 -7.01 -43.94
N SER A 134 4.97 -7.57 -45.01
CA SER A 134 3.57 -7.35 -45.40
C SER A 134 2.77 -8.67 -45.42
N PRO A 135 1.59 -8.74 -44.75
CA PRO A 135 0.74 -9.95 -44.72
C PRO A 135 0.29 -10.44 -46.09
N ASN A 136 0.30 -9.55 -47.10
CA ASN A 136 -0.19 -9.81 -48.45
C ASN A 136 0.69 -10.80 -49.25
N LEU A 137 1.84 -11.21 -48.71
CA LEU A 137 2.81 -12.11 -49.35
C LEU A 137 2.88 -13.50 -48.70
N VAL A 138 2.08 -13.78 -47.66
CA VAL A 138 1.97 -15.10 -47.04
C VAL A 138 0.75 -15.79 -47.64
N ARG A 139 0.96 -16.74 -48.56
CA ARG A 139 -0.09 -17.54 -49.21
C ARG A 139 0.12 -19.01 -48.92
#